data_AF-A0A819CWI2-F1
#
_entry.id   AF-A0A819CWI2-F1
#
_cell.length_a   1.000
_cell.length_b   1.000
_cell.length_c   1.000
_cell.angle_alpha   90.00
_cell.angle_beta   90.00
_cell.angle_gamma   90.00
#
_symmetry.space_group_name_H-M   'P 1'
#
loop_
_entity.id
_entity.type
_entity.pdbx_description
1 polymer ?
#
loop_
_entity_poly.entity_id
_entity_poly.type
_entity_poly.pdbx_seq_one_letter_code
_entity_poly.pdbx_strand_id
1 'polypeptide(L)'
;MGYRTMSDDSDFLNGFQWEQLISTYLPNLYELKFRIAPWKTRLNNQLIDSFKTDFWIQHKWFVDFDDGILYTTPYIVRELTLYSHQKLLSWFSGAFDRYNHVETLTLDFYTNFQGFNRALSSFVFPNVCHLSLSFPNDDYDSDSDGLLKHDLVEFMVENIELFKNIQYLTITQIMNPKINIQNVEKFIHIFDNNRLLKVLHIEVNDTYPFPVLRLLLHEMKSLRFISIKSDTFKYEVEEILALLKEVLNGIEYQVNIKRDILSIWF
;
A
#
# COMPACT_ATOMS: atom_id res chain seq x y z
N MET A 1 -43.21 -34.43 -17.40
CA MET A 1 -42.90 -33.06 -16.91
C MET A 1 -41.58 -32.67 -17.51
N GLY A 2 -41.60 -31.77 -18.49
CA GLY A 2 -40.38 -31.32 -19.17
C GLY A 2 -39.66 -30.29 -18.32
N TYR A 3 -38.38 -30.51 -18.04
CA TYR A 3 -37.49 -29.48 -17.55
C TYR A 3 -37.25 -28.50 -18.71
N ARG A 4 -37.83 -27.30 -18.61
CA ARG A 4 -37.36 -26.16 -19.40
C ARG A 4 -35.95 -25.86 -18.89
N THR A 5 -34.94 -26.27 -19.64
CA THR A 5 -33.67 -25.57 -19.65
C THR A 5 -33.98 -24.18 -20.20
N MET A 6 -34.04 -23.17 -19.31
CA MET A 6 -33.95 -21.77 -19.74
C MET A 6 -32.55 -21.58 -20.31
N SER A 7 -32.41 -21.85 -21.60
CA SER A 7 -31.48 -21.13 -22.45
C SER A 7 -32.02 -19.72 -22.57
N ASP A 8 -31.36 -18.76 -21.93
CA ASP A 8 -31.02 -17.46 -22.48
C ASP A 8 -30.26 -16.69 -21.40
N ASP A 9 -29.00 -16.40 -21.66
CA ASP A 9 -28.06 -15.66 -20.80
C ASP A 9 -28.44 -14.15 -20.69
N SER A 10 -29.74 -13.79 -20.70
CA SER A 10 -30.25 -12.43 -20.92
C SER A 10 -30.81 -11.69 -19.69
N ASP A 11 -30.95 -12.35 -18.54
CA ASP A 11 -31.77 -11.80 -17.45
C ASP A 11 -31.01 -10.96 -16.40
N PHE A 12 -29.72 -10.69 -16.62
CA PHE A 12 -28.93 -9.90 -15.68
C PHE A 12 -28.68 -8.49 -16.20
N LEU A 13 -29.01 -7.51 -15.36
CA LEU A 13 -28.70 -6.11 -15.60
C LEU A 13 -27.18 -5.91 -15.53
N ASN A 14 -26.60 -5.39 -16.61
CA ASN A 14 -25.23 -4.92 -16.62
C ASN A 14 -25.11 -3.54 -15.94
N GLY A 15 -23.88 -3.05 -15.76
CA GLY A 15 -23.61 -1.78 -15.10
C GLY A 15 -24.33 -0.60 -15.76
N PHE A 16 -24.32 -0.48 -17.08
CA PHE A 16 -25.05 0.58 -17.79
C PHE A 16 -26.56 0.58 -17.51
N GLN A 17 -27.16 -0.61 -17.43
CA GLN A 17 -28.59 -0.74 -17.12
C GLN A 17 -28.88 -0.37 -15.66
N TRP A 18 -27.99 -0.75 -14.73
CA TRP A 18 -28.06 -0.29 -13.35
C TRP A 18 -27.92 1.23 -13.23
N GLU A 19 -26.98 1.85 -13.95
CA GLU A 19 -26.82 3.31 -13.99
C GLU A 19 -28.11 4.01 -14.42
N GLN A 20 -28.74 3.52 -15.49
CA GLN A 20 -30.03 4.06 -15.97
C GLN A 20 -31.12 3.92 -14.93
N LEU A 21 -31.23 2.75 -14.28
CA LEU A 21 -32.25 2.52 -13.25
C LEU A 21 -32.05 3.45 -12.05
N ILE A 22 -30.80 3.60 -11.59
CA ILE A 22 -30.50 4.42 -10.43
C ILE A 22 -30.71 5.90 -10.76
N SER A 23 -30.16 6.39 -11.88
CA SER A 23 -30.33 7.78 -12.30
C SER A 23 -31.80 8.16 -12.53
N THR A 24 -32.61 7.22 -13.03
CA THR A 24 -34.03 7.47 -13.32
C THR A 24 -34.92 7.36 -12.08
N TYR A 25 -34.74 6.32 -11.27
CA TYR A 25 -35.70 5.95 -10.23
C TYR A 25 -35.18 6.13 -8.82
N LEU A 26 -33.85 6.13 -8.62
CA LEU A 26 -33.21 6.19 -7.32
C LEU A 26 -32.09 7.26 -7.28
N PRO A 27 -32.34 8.52 -7.71
CA PRO A 27 -31.27 9.52 -7.84
C PRO A 27 -30.63 9.93 -6.51
N ASN A 28 -31.27 9.60 -5.38
CA ASN A 28 -30.76 9.84 -4.03
C ASN A 28 -30.25 8.56 -3.36
N LEU A 29 -30.04 7.48 -4.11
CA LEU A 29 -29.50 6.24 -3.58
C LEU A 29 -28.10 6.52 -3.00
N TYR A 30 -27.94 6.26 -1.70
CA TYR A 30 -26.67 6.45 -1.01
C TYR A 30 -25.82 5.19 -1.02
N GLU A 31 -26.48 4.04 -0.88
CA GLU A 31 -25.84 2.73 -0.83
C GLU A 31 -26.56 1.78 -1.79
N LEU A 32 -25.79 1.20 -2.70
CA LEU A 32 -26.22 0.06 -3.49
C LEU A 32 -25.38 -1.14 -3.04
N LYS A 33 -26.06 -2.24 -2.69
CA LYS A 33 -25.45 -3.53 -2.38
C LYS A 33 -26.19 -4.60 -3.17
N PHE A 34 -25.48 -5.30 -4.03
CA PHE A 34 -26.00 -6.49 -4.70
C PHE A 34 -24.92 -7.55 -4.73
N ARG A 35 -25.32 -8.81 -4.89
CA ARG A 35 -24.43 -9.96 -5.00
C ARG A 35 -24.78 -10.70 -6.27
N ILE A 36 -23.84 -10.74 -7.22
CA ILE A 36 -23.96 -11.58 -8.42
C ILE A 36 -23.27 -12.91 -8.13
N ALA A 37 -23.85 -14.05 -8.48
CA ALA A 37 -23.28 -15.37 -8.19
C ALA A 37 -22.25 -15.81 -9.26
N PRO A 38 -21.32 -16.75 -8.98
CA PRO A 38 -20.20 -17.07 -9.87
C PRO A 38 -20.60 -17.56 -11.26
N TRP A 39 -20.04 -16.92 -12.30
CA TRP A 39 -20.28 -17.21 -13.71
C TRP A 39 -18.98 -17.57 -14.47
N LYS A 40 -19.14 -18.21 -15.65
CA LYS A 40 -18.02 -18.64 -16.53
C LYS A 40 -17.12 -17.45 -16.90
N THR A 41 -15.81 -17.66 -16.77
CA THR A 41 -14.72 -16.67 -16.84
C THR A 41 -14.69 -15.71 -18.04
N ARG A 42 -15.27 -16.06 -19.20
CA ARG A 42 -15.22 -15.21 -20.41
C ARG A 42 -16.29 -14.11 -20.50
N LEU A 43 -17.44 -14.27 -19.83
CA LEU A 43 -18.50 -13.24 -19.78
C LEU A 43 -18.22 -12.16 -18.71
N ASN A 44 -17.31 -12.44 -17.78
CA ASN A 44 -17.04 -11.56 -16.64
C ASN A 44 -16.43 -10.22 -17.03
N ASN A 45 -15.53 -10.16 -18.02
CA ASN A 45 -14.85 -8.90 -18.33
C ASN A 45 -15.82 -7.84 -18.87
N GLN A 46 -16.73 -8.19 -19.79
CA GLN A 46 -17.71 -7.24 -20.33
C GLN A 46 -18.68 -6.74 -19.25
N LEU A 47 -19.12 -7.62 -18.35
CA LEU A 47 -19.96 -7.24 -17.22
C LEU A 47 -19.19 -6.33 -16.27
N ILE A 48 -17.98 -6.70 -15.84
CA ILE A 48 -17.14 -5.88 -14.96
C ILE A 48 -16.83 -4.53 -15.61
N ASP A 49 -16.53 -4.50 -16.91
CA ASP A 49 -16.26 -3.29 -17.68
C ASP A 49 -17.46 -2.34 -17.71
N SER A 50 -18.69 -2.87 -17.74
CA SER A 50 -19.89 -2.04 -17.66
C SER A 50 -20.09 -1.32 -16.31
N PHE A 51 -19.39 -1.75 -15.26
CA PHE A 51 -19.38 -1.08 -13.94
C PHE A 51 -18.17 -0.14 -13.75
N LYS A 52 -17.48 0.26 -14.83
CA LYS A 52 -16.30 1.15 -14.79
C LYS A 52 -16.56 2.60 -15.18
N THR A 53 -17.80 3.02 -15.39
CA THR A 53 -18.11 4.40 -15.81
C THR A 53 -17.93 5.41 -14.67
N ASP A 54 -17.84 6.70 -15.03
CA ASP A 54 -17.78 7.82 -14.09
C ASP A 54 -18.98 7.88 -13.15
N PHE A 55 -20.14 7.33 -13.55
CA PHE A 55 -21.34 7.28 -12.72
C PHE A 55 -21.04 6.58 -11.39
N TRP A 56 -20.43 5.39 -11.45
CA TRP A 56 -20.12 4.58 -10.27
C TRP A 56 -19.11 5.30 -9.37
N ILE A 57 -18.14 5.99 -9.98
CA ILE A 57 -17.12 6.78 -9.27
C ILE A 57 -17.76 7.97 -8.54
N GLN A 58 -18.63 8.73 -9.22
CA GLN A 58 -19.31 9.90 -8.64
C GLN A 58 -20.24 9.52 -7.49
N HIS A 59 -20.90 8.37 -7.58
CA HIS A 59 -21.72 7.81 -6.51
C HIS A 59 -20.92 7.08 -5.44
N LYS A 60 -19.59 7.08 -5.56
CA LYS A 60 -18.66 6.44 -4.62
C LYS A 60 -18.89 4.94 -4.50
N TRP A 61 -19.46 4.28 -5.50
CA TRP A 61 -19.71 2.84 -5.45
C TRP A 61 -18.55 2.08 -6.06
N PHE A 62 -17.82 1.37 -5.20
CA PHE A 62 -16.80 0.43 -5.63
C PHE A 62 -17.44 -0.86 -6.06
N VAL A 63 -16.99 -1.39 -7.20
CA VAL A 63 -17.41 -2.68 -7.70
C VAL A 63 -16.25 -3.63 -7.48
N ASP A 64 -16.40 -4.52 -6.50
CA ASP A 64 -15.40 -5.52 -6.16
C ASP A 64 -15.89 -6.92 -6.50
N PHE A 65 -14.95 -7.83 -6.72
CA PHE A 65 -15.21 -9.20 -7.11
C PHE A 65 -14.42 -10.16 -6.23
N ASP A 66 -15.11 -10.82 -5.31
CA ASP A 66 -14.52 -11.81 -4.40
C ASP A 66 -15.24 -13.15 -4.54
N ASP A 67 -14.49 -14.25 -4.66
CA ASP A 67 -15.04 -15.62 -4.78
C ASP A 67 -16.22 -15.77 -5.76
N GLY A 68 -16.17 -15.07 -6.91
CA GLY A 68 -17.24 -15.13 -7.90
C GLY A 68 -18.37 -14.13 -7.69
N ILE A 69 -18.22 -13.21 -6.75
CA ILE A 69 -19.28 -12.32 -6.28
C ILE A 69 -18.96 -10.89 -6.63
N LEU A 70 -19.77 -10.29 -7.51
CA LEU A 70 -19.74 -8.86 -7.76
C LEU A 70 -20.58 -8.13 -6.70
N TYR A 71 -19.99 -7.14 -6.02
CA TYR A 71 -20.71 -6.31 -5.06
C TYR A 71 -20.34 -4.83 -5.15
N THR A 72 -21.33 -3.98 -4.83
CA THR A 72 -21.17 -2.51 -4.76
C THR A 72 -21.10 -2.04 -3.31
N THR A 73 -20.21 -1.10 -2.99
CA THR A 73 -20.16 -0.46 -1.66
C THR A 73 -19.91 1.04 -1.79
N PRO A 74 -20.64 1.91 -1.07
CA PRO A 74 -20.30 3.32 -0.95
C PRO A 74 -18.96 3.45 -0.22
N TYR A 75 -17.97 4.04 -0.87
CA TYR A 75 -16.67 4.24 -0.26
C TYR A 75 -16.03 5.56 -0.73
N ILE A 76 -15.60 6.33 0.26
CA ILE A 76 -14.63 7.41 0.13
C ILE A 76 -13.31 6.85 0.65
N VAL A 77 -12.55 6.10 -0.18
CA VAL A 77 -11.35 5.41 0.31
C VAL A 77 -10.20 6.41 0.27
N ARG A 78 -10.04 7.21 1.33
CA ARG A 78 -8.77 7.95 1.48
C ARG A 78 -7.63 7.02 1.87
N GLU A 79 -7.95 5.90 2.50
CA GLU A 79 -6.99 4.92 3.05
C GLU A 79 -7.25 3.53 2.45
N LEU A 80 -6.35 3.05 1.59
CA LEU A 80 -6.44 1.74 0.94
C LEU A 80 -5.38 0.79 1.48
N THR A 81 -5.76 -0.44 1.81
CA THR A 81 -4.80 -1.51 2.13
C THR A 81 -4.85 -2.59 1.07
N LEU A 82 -3.71 -2.88 0.44
CA LEU A 82 -3.54 -3.94 -0.53
C LEU A 82 -2.75 -5.09 0.08
N TYR A 83 -3.38 -6.25 0.14
CA TYR A 83 -2.76 -7.48 0.62
C TYR A 83 -2.12 -8.24 -0.54
N SER A 84 -0.91 -8.76 -0.35
CA SER A 84 -0.16 -9.48 -1.39
C SER A 84 -0.74 -10.83 -1.82
N HIS A 85 -1.90 -11.25 -1.30
CA HIS A 85 -2.49 -12.53 -1.64
C HIS A 85 -2.92 -12.56 -3.12
N GLN A 86 -2.35 -13.52 -3.85
CA GLN A 86 -2.32 -13.71 -5.32
C GLN A 86 -3.68 -13.70 -6.07
N LYS A 87 -4.83 -13.56 -5.40
CA LYS A 87 -6.14 -13.67 -6.07
C LYS A 87 -6.76 -12.35 -6.48
N LEU A 88 -6.45 -11.24 -5.80
CA LEU A 88 -7.17 -9.99 -6.04
C LEU A 88 -6.66 -9.24 -7.28
N LEU A 89 -5.37 -9.34 -7.60
CA LEU A 89 -4.76 -8.33 -8.46
C LEU A 89 -4.88 -8.56 -9.97
N SER A 90 -5.13 -9.79 -10.41
CA SER A 90 -5.31 -10.08 -11.85
C SER A 90 -6.61 -9.51 -12.45
N TRP A 91 -7.52 -9.02 -11.62
CA TRP A 91 -8.84 -8.52 -12.06
C TRP A 91 -8.93 -6.98 -12.11
N PHE A 92 -7.93 -6.27 -11.60
CA PHE A 92 -7.93 -4.81 -11.56
C PHE A 92 -7.24 -4.14 -12.77
N SER A 93 -6.74 -4.91 -13.74
CA SER A 93 -6.14 -4.34 -14.95
C SER A 93 -7.16 -3.50 -15.72
N GLY A 94 -6.93 -2.19 -15.81
CA GLY A 94 -7.69 -1.28 -16.67
C GLY A 94 -8.60 -0.28 -15.96
N ALA A 95 -8.43 -0.01 -14.66
CA ALA A 95 -9.20 1.00 -13.96
C ALA A 95 -8.31 2.10 -13.37
N PHE A 96 -7.62 2.82 -14.26
CA PHE A 96 -6.60 3.82 -13.93
C PHE A 96 -7.12 4.98 -13.07
N ASP A 97 -8.39 5.35 -13.17
CA ASP A 97 -8.94 6.51 -12.45
C ASP A 97 -9.57 6.18 -11.08
N ARG A 98 -9.68 4.89 -10.73
CA ARG A 98 -10.43 4.46 -9.53
C ARG A 98 -9.73 4.79 -8.22
N TYR A 99 -8.41 4.97 -8.23
CA TYR A 99 -7.62 5.22 -7.03
C TYR A 99 -7.10 6.65 -6.94
N ASN A 100 -7.59 7.53 -7.80
CA ASN A 100 -7.22 8.95 -7.80
C ASN A 100 -7.62 9.66 -6.51
N HIS A 101 -8.51 9.12 -5.68
CA HIS A 101 -8.89 9.74 -4.41
C HIS A 101 -8.17 9.12 -3.19
N VAL A 102 -7.34 8.11 -3.41
CA VAL A 102 -6.54 7.49 -2.35
C VAL A 102 -5.42 8.45 -1.96
N GLU A 103 -5.36 8.80 -0.68
CA GLU A 103 -4.35 9.68 -0.10
C GLU A 103 -3.30 8.87 0.69
N THR A 104 -3.73 7.74 1.26
CA THR A 104 -2.94 6.81 2.06
C THR A 104 -3.04 5.40 1.49
N LEU A 105 -1.91 4.78 1.21
CA LEU A 105 -1.81 3.43 0.68
C LEU A 105 -0.98 2.56 1.62
N THR A 106 -1.52 1.43 2.04
CA THR A 106 -0.80 0.38 2.78
C THR A 106 -0.59 -0.80 1.85
N LEU A 107 0.66 -1.23 1.68
CA LEU A 107 1.03 -2.45 0.98
C LEU A 107 1.46 -3.48 2.03
N ASP A 108 0.68 -4.55 2.17
CA ASP A 108 0.89 -5.58 3.18
C ASP A 108 1.34 -6.89 2.52
N PHE A 109 2.61 -7.25 2.77
CA PHE A 109 3.35 -8.26 2.02
C PHE A 109 3.38 -9.63 2.72
N TYR A 110 2.23 -10.27 2.94
CA TYR A 110 2.18 -11.59 3.59
C TYR A 110 2.76 -12.77 2.77
N THR A 111 2.88 -12.66 1.45
CA THR A 111 3.22 -13.79 0.56
C THR A 111 4.04 -13.38 -0.67
N ASN A 112 4.54 -14.38 -1.43
CA ASN A 112 5.32 -14.28 -2.67
C ASN A 112 5.15 -12.97 -3.47
N PHE A 113 6.24 -12.20 -3.50
CA PHE A 113 6.34 -10.83 -4.00
C PHE A 113 6.23 -10.70 -5.53
N GLN A 114 6.62 -11.73 -6.30
CA GLN A 114 6.68 -11.65 -7.76
C GLN A 114 5.31 -11.42 -8.42
N GLY A 115 4.25 -12.03 -7.87
CA GLY A 115 2.89 -11.82 -8.38
C GLY A 115 2.34 -10.42 -8.07
N PHE A 116 2.86 -9.78 -7.03
CA PHE A 116 2.41 -8.49 -6.53
C PHE A 116 2.99 -7.32 -7.35
N ASN A 117 4.25 -7.40 -7.78
CA ASN A 117 4.87 -6.36 -8.62
C ASN A 117 4.15 -6.19 -9.97
N ARG A 118 3.91 -7.29 -10.70
CA ARG A 118 3.18 -7.27 -11.98
C ARG A 118 1.78 -6.69 -11.84
N ALA A 119 1.16 -6.94 -10.70
CA ALA A 119 -0.13 -6.40 -10.36
C ALA A 119 -0.08 -4.89 -10.12
N LEU A 120 0.80 -4.44 -9.22
CA LEU A 120 0.89 -3.04 -8.81
C LEU A 120 1.26 -2.08 -9.95
N SER A 121 2.11 -2.51 -10.87
CA SER A 121 2.41 -1.74 -12.10
C SER A 121 1.19 -1.44 -12.98
N SER A 122 0.06 -2.11 -12.75
CA SER A 122 -1.23 -1.83 -13.42
C SER A 122 -2.09 -0.77 -12.72
N PHE A 123 -1.66 -0.27 -11.55
CA PHE A 123 -2.37 0.73 -10.76
C PHE A 123 -1.66 2.08 -10.84
N VAL A 124 -2.42 3.17 -10.71
CA VAL A 124 -1.88 4.53 -10.60
C VAL A 124 -2.50 5.18 -9.37
N PHE A 125 -1.65 5.76 -8.53
CA PHE A 125 -2.02 6.37 -7.25
C PHE A 125 -1.60 7.84 -7.22
N PRO A 126 -2.20 8.70 -8.07
CA PRO A 126 -1.67 10.04 -8.29
C PRO A 126 -1.80 10.95 -7.08
N ASN A 127 -2.69 10.66 -6.13
CA ASN A 127 -2.87 11.49 -4.93
C ASN A 127 -2.34 10.84 -3.65
N VAL A 128 -1.69 9.68 -3.74
CA VAL A 128 -1.07 9.06 -2.58
C VAL A 128 0.09 9.92 -2.10
N CYS A 129 -0.08 10.44 -0.89
CA CYS A 129 0.93 11.21 -0.18
C CYS A 129 1.45 10.49 1.07
N HIS A 130 0.75 9.44 1.53
CA HIS A 130 1.22 8.55 2.60
C HIS A 130 1.29 7.11 2.09
N LEU A 131 2.49 6.52 2.11
CA LEU A 131 2.69 5.10 1.85
C LEU A 131 3.06 4.38 3.15
N SER A 132 2.42 3.25 3.41
CA SER A 132 2.76 2.32 4.48
C SER A 132 3.18 0.99 3.86
N LEU A 133 4.32 0.46 4.26
CA LEU A 133 4.83 -0.84 3.86
C LEU A 133 4.84 -1.74 5.10
N SER A 134 4.07 -2.82 5.07
CA SER A 134 3.97 -3.80 6.15
C SER A 134 4.54 -5.13 5.68
N PHE A 135 5.52 -5.66 6.41
CA PHE A 135 6.18 -6.92 6.11
C PHE A 135 5.72 -7.99 7.10
N PRO A 136 5.73 -9.27 6.70
CA PRO A 136 5.34 -10.33 7.61
C PRO A 136 6.41 -10.49 8.70
N ASN A 137 5.96 -10.84 9.90
CA ASN A 137 6.87 -11.30 10.93
C ASN A 137 7.42 -12.68 10.51
N ASP A 138 8.70 -12.71 10.13
CA ASP A 138 9.44 -13.95 9.85
C ASP A 138 9.67 -14.74 11.16
N ASP A 139 8.61 -15.38 11.67
CA ASP A 139 8.72 -16.53 12.57
C ASP A 139 8.85 -17.85 11.77
N TYR A 140 8.98 -17.78 10.44
CA TYR A 140 9.10 -18.94 9.57
C TYR A 140 10.56 -19.23 9.20
N ASP A 141 11.02 -20.42 9.59
CA ASP A 141 12.38 -20.95 9.46
C ASP A 141 13.00 -20.83 8.04
N SER A 142 14.08 -20.03 8.01
CA SER A 142 15.44 -20.32 7.52
C SER A 142 15.82 -20.39 6.04
N ASP A 143 14.93 -20.48 5.03
CA ASP A 143 15.41 -20.60 3.63
C ASP A 143 14.80 -19.62 2.60
N SER A 144 13.75 -18.86 2.93
CA SER A 144 13.12 -17.88 2.02
C SER A 144 13.59 -16.42 2.18
N ASP A 145 14.42 -16.14 3.18
CA ASP A 145 14.79 -14.80 3.67
C ASP A 145 15.58 -13.90 2.69
N GLY A 146 16.13 -14.48 1.61
CA GLY A 146 16.94 -13.75 0.63
C GLY A 146 16.12 -13.11 -0.49
N LEU A 147 14.99 -13.72 -0.86
CA LEU A 147 14.21 -13.33 -2.03
C LEU A 147 13.33 -12.09 -1.77
N LEU A 148 12.72 -12.00 -0.59
CA LEU A 148 11.82 -10.88 -0.25
C LEU A 148 12.53 -9.51 -0.19
N LYS A 149 13.86 -9.49 0.00
CA LYS A 149 14.63 -8.27 0.29
C LYS A 149 15.21 -7.58 -0.93
N HIS A 150 15.60 -8.33 -1.96
CA HIS A 150 16.08 -7.77 -3.24
C HIS A 150 14.90 -7.22 -4.05
N ASP A 151 13.82 -8.00 -4.07
CA ASP A 151 12.64 -7.73 -4.88
C ASP A 151 11.92 -6.45 -4.46
N LEU A 152 11.95 -6.05 -3.18
CA LEU A 152 11.33 -4.80 -2.73
C LEU A 152 12.05 -3.55 -3.26
N VAL A 153 13.38 -3.50 -3.14
CA VAL A 153 14.13 -2.33 -3.63
C VAL A 153 14.00 -2.26 -5.14
N GLU A 154 14.14 -3.39 -5.83
CA GLU A 154 13.89 -3.44 -7.28
C GLU A 154 12.47 -2.99 -7.62
N PHE A 155 11.46 -3.45 -6.89
CA PHE A 155 10.09 -2.99 -7.07
C PHE A 155 9.94 -1.48 -6.87
N MET A 156 10.51 -0.90 -5.81
CA MET A 156 10.40 0.53 -5.57
C MET A 156 11.17 1.35 -6.61
N VAL A 157 12.30 0.83 -7.12
CA VAL A 157 13.03 1.43 -8.25
C VAL A 157 12.17 1.37 -9.52
N GLU A 158 11.63 0.20 -9.84
CA GLU A 158 10.82 -0.04 -11.05
C GLU A 158 9.50 0.74 -11.02
N ASN A 159 8.94 0.96 -9.84
CA ASN A 159 7.64 1.58 -9.63
C ASN A 159 7.74 2.98 -9.00
N ILE A 160 8.92 3.60 -9.01
CA ILE A 160 9.16 4.94 -8.44
C ILE A 160 8.17 5.99 -8.96
N GLU A 161 7.76 5.83 -10.22
CA GLU A 161 6.81 6.70 -10.90
C GLU A 161 5.40 6.65 -10.28
N LEU A 162 5.03 5.54 -9.63
CA LEU A 162 3.75 5.41 -8.90
C LEU A 162 3.74 6.24 -7.61
N PHE A 163 4.91 6.66 -7.15
CA PHE A 163 5.14 7.15 -5.80
C PHE A 163 5.65 8.61 -5.77
N LYS A 164 5.49 9.34 -6.87
CA LYS A 164 6.00 10.70 -7.02
C LYS A 164 5.46 11.71 -6.01
N ASN A 165 4.31 11.47 -5.40
CA ASN A 165 3.67 12.42 -4.48
C ASN A 165 3.82 12.05 -3.00
N ILE A 166 4.61 11.03 -2.69
CA ILE A 166 4.82 10.58 -1.31
C ILE A 166 5.52 11.66 -0.49
N GLN A 167 4.87 12.04 0.61
CA GLN A 167 5.39 12.95 1.63
C GLN A 167 5.63 12.25 2.97
N TYR A 168 4.88 11.18 3.22
CA TYR A 168 4.93 10.40 4.45
C TYR A 168 5.17 8.94 4.08
N LEU A 169 6.19 8.35 4.70
CA LEU A 169 6.47 6.95 4.53
C LEU A 169 6.52 6.27 5.90
N THR A 170 5.76 5.19 6.00
CA THR A 170 5.75 4.29 7.15
C THR A 170 6.29 2.94 6.69
N ILE A 171 7.30 2.43 7.39
CA ILE A 171 7.81 1.07 7.20
C ILE A 171 7.61 0.34 8.52
N THR A 172 6.76 -0.67 8.51
CA THR A 172 6.44 -1.48 9.69
C THR A 172 7.15 -2.82 9.58
N GLN A 173 7.78 -3.26 10.68
CA GLN A 173 8.43 -4.57 10.79
C GLN A 173 9.62 -4.76 9.83
N ILE A 174 10.70 -3.98 10.03
CA ILE A 174 12.03 -4.31 9.47
C ILE A 174 12.58 -5.51 10.25
N MET A 175 12.07 -6.69 9.93
CA MET A 175 12.46 -7.97 10.52
C MET A 175 13.59 -8.52 9.67
N ASN A 176 14.84 -8.38 10.15
CA ASN A 176 15.96 -9.30 9.98
C ASN A 176 17.29 -8.52 10.03
N PRO A 177 18.27 -8.93 10.87
CA PRO A 177 19.60 -8.30 10.97
C PRO A 177 20.41 -8.32 9.67
N LYS A 178 19.95 -9.04 8.63
CA LYS A 178 20.49 -9.03 7.27
C LYS A 178 19.66 -8.20 6.29
N ILE A 179 18.77 -7.33 6.75
CA ILE A 179 18.27 -6.25 5.89
C ILE A 179 19.51 -5.45 5.52
N ASN A 180 19.92 -5.65 4.27
CA ASN A 180 21.14 -5.07 3.74
C ASN A 180 21.00 -3.56 3.91
N ILE A 181 21.86 -2.97 4.72
CA ILE A 181 21.94 -1.51 4.90
C ILE A 181 21.97 -0.84 3.52
N GLN A 182 22.59 -1.48 2.51
CA GLN A 182 22.61 -1.02 1.12
C GLN A 182 21.23 -0.94 0.46
N ASN A 183 20.27 -1.77 0.86
CA ASN A 183 18.89 -1.74 0.35
C ASN A 183 18.10 -0.60 0.98
N VAL A 184 18.30 -0.37 2.27
CA VAL A 184 17.76 0.81 2.96
C VAL A 184 18.38 2.09 2.39
N GLU A 185 19.70 2.12 2.13
CA GLU A 185 20.42 3.20 1.45
C GLU A 185 19.82 3.48 0.06
N LYS A 186 19.69 2.47 -0.79
CA LYS A 186 19.10 2.63 -2.13
C LYS A 186 17.67 3.14 -2.06
N PHE A 187 16.88 2.59 -1.14
CA PHE A 187 15.51 3.00 -0.91
C PHE A 187 15.44 4.47 -0.44
N ILE A 188 16.29 4.87 0.49
CA ILE A 188 16.43 6.25 0.93
C ILE A 188 16.80 7.15 -0.25
N HIS A 189 17.78 6.75 -1.05
CA HIS A 189 18.26 7.55 -2.17
C HIS A 189 17.18 7.79 -3.23
N ILE A 190 16.32 6.80 -3.48
CA ILE A 190 15.12 6.91 -4.33
C ILE A 190 14.20 8.04 -3.85
N PHE A 191 13.94 8.11 -2.55
CA PHE A 191 13.03 9.11 -1.99
C PHE A 191 13.67 10.48 -1.80
N ASP A 192 14.95 10.54 -1.41
CA ASP A 192 15.69 11.79 -1.24
C ASP A 192 15.89 12.52 -2.57
N ASN A 193 16.17 11.78 -3.65
CA ASN A 193 16.25 12.36 -5.00
C ASN A 193 14.93 12.97 -5.48
N ASN A 194 13.80 12.47 -4.98
CA ASN A 194 12.48 13.04 -5.27
C ASN A 194 12.14 14.23 -4.36
N ARG A 195 12.91 14.52 -3.30
CA ARG A 195 12.80 15.69 -2.39
C ARG A 195 11.42 15.93 -1.75
N LEU A 196 10.51 14.97 -1.83
CA LEU A 196 9.14 15.13 -1.36
C LEU A 196 8.89 14.45 -0.02
N LEU A 197 9.72 13.47 0.35
CA LEU A 197 9.63 12.79 1.63
C LEU A 197 10.00 13.74 2.77
N LYS A 198 9.02 14.04 3.61
CA LYS A 198 9.17 14.93 4.77
C LYS A 198 9.27 14.16 6.07
N VAL A 199 8.60 13.01 6.13
CA VAL A 199 8.39 12.22 7.33
C VAL A 199 8.68 10.76 7.04
N LEU A 200 9.55 10.18 7.86
CA LEU A 200 9.86 8.77 7.84
C LEU A 200 9.60 8.16 9.22
N HIS A 201 8.69 7.18 9.26
CA HIS A 201 8.46 6.35 10.43
C HIS A 201 8.91 4.93 10.14
N ILE A 202 9.76 4.38 11.01
CA ILE A 202 10.29 3.03 10.87
C ILE A 202 10.08 2.29 12.20
N GLU A 203 9.42 1.14 12.14
CA GLU A 203 9.40 0.19 13.26
C GLU A 203 10.48 -0.88 13.04
N VAL A 204 11.48 -0.92 13.93
CA VAL A 204 12.62 -1.84 13.89
C VAL A 204 12.46 -2.83 15.03
N ASN A 205 12.69 -4.12 14.77
CA ASN A 205 12.71 -5.12 15.84
C ASN A 205 14.03 -5.04 16.63
N ASP A 206 14.03 -5.55 17.87
CA ASP A 206 14.96 -5.29 18.98
C ASP A 206 16.45 -5.63 18.77
N THR A 207 16.87 -6.03 17.57
CA THR A 207 18.23 -6.52 17.38
C THR A 207 19.22 -5.42 16.98
N TYR A 208 18.84 -4.38 16.23
CA TYR A 208 19.81 -3.39 15.69
C TYR A 208 19.22 -2.01 15.30
N PRO A 209 18.67 -1.20 16.22
CA PRO A 209 18.18 0.13 15.86
C PRO A 209 19.31 1.12 15.49
N PHE A 210 20.53 0.95 16.01
CA PHE A 210 21.63 1.91 15.82
C PHE A 210 22.22 1.98 14.42
N PRO A 211 22.55 0.87 13.73
CA PRO A 211 23.05 0.94 12.35
C PRO A 211 22.03 1.58 11.41
N VAL A 212 20.74 1.25 11.59
CA VAL A 212 19.62 1.84 10.83
C VAL A 212 19.51 3.34 11.13
N LEU A 213 19.51 3.74 12.40
CA LEU A 213 19.49 5.14 12.80
C LEU A 213 20.69 5.91 12.22
N ARG A 214 21.92 5.39 12.36
CA ARG A 214 23.14 6.02 11.83
C ARG A 214 23.01 6.24 10.32
N LEU A 215 22.54 5.25 9.59
CA LEU A 215 22.33 5.34 8.16
C LEU A 215 21.32 6.45 7.79
N LEU A 216 20.15 6.43 8.44
CA LEU A 216 19.09 7.41 8.19
C LEU A 216 19.58 8.84 8.41
N LEU A 217 20.35 9.06 9.47
CA LEU A 217 20.89 10.37 9.80
C LEU A 217 21.97 10.85 8.81
N HIS A 218 22.76 9.93 8.23
CA HIS A 218 23.78 10.28 7.23
C HIS A 218 23.20 10.61 5.87
N GLU A 219 22.21 9.84 5.43
CA GLU A 219 21.73 9.87 4.05
C GLU A 219 20.55 10.84 3.84
N MET A 220 19.77 11.16 4.88
CA MET A 220 18.49 11.85 4.70
C MET A 220 18.50 13.32 5.12
N LYS A 221 19.19 14.14 4.33
CA LYS A 221 19.31 15.59 4.57
C LYS A 221 18.00 16.38 4.35
N SER A 222 17.03 15.80 3.65
CA SER A 222 15.76 16.45 3.32
C SER A 222 14.63 16.18 4.33
N LEU A 223 14.82 15.24 5.27
CA LEU A 223 13.80 14.89 6.24
C LEU A 223 13.59 15.99 7.27
N ARG A 224 12.33 16.20 7.63
CA ARG A 224 11.94 17.07 8.76
C ARG A 224 11.67 16.30 10.03
N PHE A 225 11.37 15.00 9.88
CA PHE A 225 11.01 14.15 10.99
C PHE A 225 11.40 12.70 10.75
N ILE A 226 12.08 12.11 11.74
CA ILE A 226 12.36 10.69 11.83
C ILE A 226 11.71 10.16 13.10
N SER A 227 10.95 9.08 12.99
CA SER A 227 10.48 8.32 14.14
C SER A 227 10.88 6.87 14.00
N ILE A 228 11.60 6.37 15.00
CA ILE A 228 12.03 4.98 15.08
C ILE A 228 11.40 4.37 16.32
N LYS A 229 10.75 3.23 16.15
CA LYS A 229 10.26 2.42 17.27
C LYS A 229 11.13 1.18 17.43
N SER A 230 11.59 0.93 18.64
CA SER A 230 12.38 -0.24 19.05
C SER A 230 12.30 -0.41 20.56
N ASP A 231 12.11 -1.64 21.06
CA ASP A 231 12.03 -1.86 22.50
C ASP A 231 13.39 -1.72 23.19
N THR A 232 14.52 -1.68 22.48
CA THR A 232 15.84 -1.49 23.13
C THR A 232 16.13 -0.05 23.52
N PHE A 233 15.47 0.94 22.91
CA PHE A 233 15.77 2.36 23.17
C PHE A 233 15.60 2.78 24.63
N LYS A 234 14.75 2.09 25.39
CA LYS A 234 14.59 2.33 26.84
C LYS A 234 15.87 2.05 27.64
N TYR A 235 16.83 1.32 27.08
CA TYR A 235 18.07 0.91 27.75
C TYR A 235 19.32 1.64 27.24
N GLU A 236 19.24 2.36 26.12
CA GLU A 236 20.43 2.80 25.37
C GLU A 236 20.42 4.31 25.04
N VAL A 237 19.71 5.11 25.86
CA VAL A 237 19.53 6.56 25.64
C VAL A 237 20.84 7.33 25.48
N GLU A 238 21.87 7.00 26.28
CA GLU A 238 23.16 7.70 26.21
C GLU A 238 23.88 7.45 24.87
N GLU A 239 23.79 6.23 24.35
CA GLU A 239 24.39 5.86 23.05
C GLU A 239 23.67 6.55 21.89
N ILE A 240 22.33 6.66 21.97
CA ILE A 240 21.53 7.42 20.99
C ILE A 240 21.98 8.88 20.97
N LEU A 241 22.09 9.51 22.15
CA LEU A 241 22.50 10.91 22.23
C LEU A 241 23.95 11.12 21.76
N ALA A 242 24.86 10.18 22.01
CA ALA A 242 26.23 10.21 21.52
C ALA A 242 26.25 10.13 19.97
N LEU A 243 25.50 9.19 19.40
CA LEU A 243 25.36 9.05 17.95
C LEU A 243 24.77 10.31 17.30
N LEU A 244 23.71 10.89 17.88
CA LEU A 244 23.09 12.10 17.34
C LEU A 244 24.07 13.28 17.36
N LYS A 245 24.85 13.45 18.43
CA LYS A 245 25.90 14.47 18.49
C LYS A 245 27.01 14.24 17.46
N GLU A 246 27.39 12.99 17.23
CA GLU A 246 28.39 12.61 16.24
C GLU A 246 27.92 12.94 14.82
N VAL A 247 26.71 12.49 14.45
CA VAL A 247 26.21 12.55 13.06
C VAL A 247 25.57 13.90 12.72
N LEU A 248 24.83 14.51 13.64
CA LEU A 248 24.11 15.77 13.43
C LEU A 248 24.90 17.00 13.88
N ASN A 249 26.23 16.90 13.92
CA ASN A 249 27.07 18.00 14.37
C ASN A 249 26.84 19.26 13.53
N GLY A 250 26.39 20.34 14.18
CA GLY A 250 26.08 21.62 13.53
C GLY A 250 24.69 21.70 12.87
N ILE A 251 23.84 20.68 13.03
CA ILE A 251 22.44 20.69 12.60
C ILE A 251 21.56 20.96 13.83
N GLU A 252 20.56 21.84 13.69
CA GLU A 252 19.56 22.07 14.75
C GLU A 252 18.56 20.91 14.74
N TYR A 253 18.28 20.34 15.91
CA TYR A 253 17.31 19.26 16.04
C TYR A 253 16.67 19.23 17.42
N GLN A 254 15.47 18.64 17.49
CA GLN A 254 14.82 18.27 18.74
C GLN A 254 14.71 16.75 18.82
N VAL A 255 14.90 16.20 20.02
CA VAL A 255 14.79 14.75 20.27
C VAL A 255 13.77 14.52 21.37
N ASN A 256 12.90 13.56 21.16
CA ASN A 256 12.01 13.03 22.18
C ASN A 256 12.13 11.51 22.19
N ILE A 257 12.43 10.94 23.35
CA ILE A 257 12.45 9.50 23.56
C ILE A 257 11.33 9.19 24.54
N LYS A 258 10.29 8.50 24.06
CA LYS A 258 9.14 8.12 24.88
C LYS A 258 8.92 6.61 24.75
N ARG A 259 9.21 5.88 25.84
CA ARG A 259 9.14 4.42 25.92
C ARG A 259 10.07 3.75 24.91
N ASP A 260 9.49 3.18 23.87
CA ASP A 260 10.07 2.44 22.76
C ASP A 260 10.22 3.30 21.50
N ILE A 261 9.84 4.59 21.54
CA ILE A 261 9.85 5.46 20.37
C ILE A 261 10.89 6.58 20.53
N LEU A 262 11.84 6.62 19.60
CA LEU A 262 12.73 7.76 19.33
C LEU A 262 12.09 8.64 18.25
N SER A 263 12.01 9.94 18.51
CA SER A 263 11.50 10.93 17.56
C SER A 263 12.50 12.07 17.44
N ILE A 264 12.85 12.42 16.20
CA ILE A 264 13.84 13.46 15.88
C ILE A 264 13.19 14.43 14.90
N TRP A 265 13.22 15.72 15.22
CA TRP A 265 12.78 16.81 14.35
C TRP A 265 13.98 17.65 13.93
N PHE A 266 14.06 18.01 12.64
CA PHE A 266 15.10 18.86 12.05
C PHE A 266 14.53 20.22 11.62
#